data_AF-A0AAD7FV45-F1
#
_entry.id   AF-A0AAD7FV45-F1
#
_cell.length_a   1.000
_cell.length_b   1.000
_cell.length_c   1.000
_cell.angle_alpha   90.00
_cell.angle_beta   90.00
_cell.angle_gamma   90.00
#
_symmetry.space_group_name_H-M   'P 1'
#
loop_
_entity.id
_entity.type
_entity.pdbx_description
1 polymer ?
#
loop_
_entity_poly.entity_id
_entity_poly.type
_entity_poly.pdbx_seq_one_letter_code
_entity_poly.pdbx_strand_id
1 'polypeptide(L)'
;MPVSFTVANHPSNRLTPQGPFTAEDLLARACPNQYATASVVLGSSFSQAESLPLKAETSETGQKGPPTFTNIFPTPNGFVTTIISAYNTHHNLVIRPDDVWIDILTQFNFFVNANAELLRANFVAHDGKKELRIFTRKKREEMDFADLSRQMVDKLEENVVDPTLRAWVLPSFSTTTLKDKTVGAIVMMSTLKAYFEYVFESSICGIPRVTLAGKKSDWEDILQRLEKLKEYGIETIAWYHLLVPVIKRFVRGFDNPNAADNIDFWSKVADFIAHGSGQNYYAGWITAFCVFDPEGKWIGPPLKKSMPLFSSPSSLANSLLPQSPNVDPPESLSASAFWDTYGMPRHSGDSLVLDGTRFHMVETLNIPFGYVHVPVKLVDQEAADPEWSCVMVAGVVGMVGSSSGDAGKMDTVQPATGWWIFRKRDEE
;
A
#
# COMPACT_ATOMS: atom_id res chain seq x y z
N MET A 1 8.26 -4.63 -22.58
CA MET A 1 9.54 -4.58 -21.87
C MET A 1 9.28 -3.89 -20.55
N PRO A 2 9.88 -4.37 -19.45
CA PRO A 2 9.79 -3.69 -18.16
C PRO A 2 10.42 -2.30 -18.26
N VAL A 3 9.98 -1.39 -17.38
CA VAL A 3 10.56 -0.04 -17.26
C VAL A 3 11.09 0.17 -15.84
N SER A 4 12.29 0.75 -15.73
CA SER A 4 12.86 1.20 -14.45
C SER A 4 13.05 2.72 -14.46
N PHE A 5 12.88 3.35 -13.30
CA PHE A 5 13.17 4.77 -13.10
C PHE A 5 13.60 5.05 -11.65
N THR A 6 14.42 6.08 -11.49
CA THR A 6 14.85 6.60 -10.18
C THR A 6 13.76 7.54 -9.64
N VAL A 7 13.45 7.44 -8.35
CA VAL A 7 12.45 8.29 -7.68
C VAL A 7 13.11 9.14 -6.60
N ALA A 8 13.93 8.54 -5.74
CA ALA A 8 14.67 9.26 -4.70
C ALA A 8 16.19 9.26 -4.96
N ASN A 9 16.83 10.41 -4.75
CA ASN A 9 18.25 10.64 -5.06
C ASN A 9 19.20 10.14 -3.94
N HIS A 10 18.98 8.93 -3.45
CA HIS A 10 19.84 8.25 -2.47
C HIS A 10 20.03 6.77 -2.86
N PRO A 11 21.08 6.08 -2.41
CA PRO A 11 21.27 4.66 -2.71
C PRO A 11 20.20 3.78 -2.07
N SER A 12 20.14 2.52 -2.51
CA SER A 12 19.38 1.46 -1.84
C SER A 12 19.98 1.07 -0.49
N ASN A 13 19.16 0.56 0.43
CA ASN A 13 19.62 -0.11 1.64
C ASN A 13 19.72 -1.63 1.43
N ARG A 14 20.60 -2.30 2.19
CA ARG A 14 20.73 -3.77 2.18
C ARG A 14 19.59 -4.40 2.98
N LEU A 15 18.98 -5.43 2.43
CA LEU A 15 18.13 -6.39 3.13
C LEU A 15 19.03 -7.48 3.76
N THR A 16 18.81 -7.77 5.03
CA THR A 16 19.44 -8.92 5.70
C THR A 16 18.56 -10.16 5.48
N PRO A 17 19.11 -11.31 5.03
CA PRO A 17 18.38 -12.57 4.94
C PRO A 17 17.66 -12.97 6.23
N GLN A 18 16.53 -13.65 6.11
CA GLN A 18 15.77 -14.22 7.22
C GLN A 18 15.40 -15.67 6.92
N GLY A 19 15.43 -16.52 7.94
CA GLY A 19 15.26 -17.96 7.81
C GLY A 19 16.53 -18.73 8.19
N PRO A 20 16.79 -19.92 7.62
CA PRO A 20 15.99 -20.57 6.58
C PRO A 20 14.55 -20.85 7.02
N PHE A 21 13.58 -20.63 6.12
CA PHE A 21 12.16 -20.94 6.32
C PHE A 21 11.73 -22.07 5.40
N THR A 22 11.03 -23.06 5.92
CA THR A 22 10.29 -24.07 5.14
C THR A 22 8.99 -23.50 4.57
N ALA A 23 8.31 -24.26 3.71
CA ALA A 23 6.94 -23.92 3.28
C ALA A 23 5.96 -23.79 4.48
N GLU A 24 6.19 -24.51 5.58
CA GLU A 24 5.35 -24.46 6.78
C GLU A 24 5.64 -23.22 7.63
N ASP A 25 6.91 -22.83 7.78
CA ASP A 25 7.31 -21.56 8.43
C ASP A 25 6.72 -20.34 7.71
N LEU A 26 6.72 -20.37 6.37
CA LEU A 26 6.14 -19.30 5.55
C LEU A 26 4.62 -19.23 5.77
N LEU A 27 3.91 -20.37 5.83
CA LEU A 27 2.48 -20.41 6.13
C LEU A 27 2.18 -19.89 7.55
N ALA A 28 2.96 -20.32 8.55
CA ALA A 28 2.80 -19.93 9.95
C ALA A 28 2.99 -18.42 10.19
N ARG A 29 3.85 -17.77 9.40
CA ARG A 29 4.17 -16.34 9.52
C ARG A 29 3.29 -15.45 8.65
N ALA A 30 2.91 -15.90 7.46
CA ALA A 30 2.03 -15.15 6.56
C ALA A 30 0.57 -15.28 6.96
N CYS A 31 0.11 -16.50 7.26
CA CYS A 31 -1.30 -16.82 7.49
C CYS A 31 -1.52 -17.46 8.87
N PRO A 32 -1.15 -16.80 9.99
CA PRO A 32 -1.12 -17.42 11.32
C PRO A 32 -2.47 -17.98 11.77
N ASN A 33 -3.57 -17.29 11.43
CA ASN A 33 -4.93 -17.73 11.77
C ASN A 33 -5.29 -19.05 11.08
N GLN A 34 -4.90 -19.20 9.81
CA GLN A 34 -5.10 -20.41 9.02
C GLN A 34 -4.17 -21.53 9.50
N TYR A 35 -2.90 -21.23 9.79
CA TYR A 35 -1.93 -22.19 10.33
C TYR A 35 -2.35 -22.76 11.70
N ALA A 36 -3.00 -21.96 12.56
CA ALA A 36 -3.57 -22.44 13.82
C ALA A 36 -4.61 -23.57 13.61
N THR A 37 -5.29 -23.60 12.47
CA THR A 37 -6.24 -24.67 12.08
C THR A 37 -5.61 -25.82 11.30
N ALA A 38 -4.33 -25.73 10.92
CA ALA A 38 -3.65 -26.74 10.09
C ALA A 38 -3.12 -27.92 10.92
N SER A 39 -3.39 -29.15 10.48
CA SER A 39 -2.79 -30.37 11.05
C SER A 39 -1.57 -30.84 10.26
N VAL A 40 -1.67 -30.93 8.92
CA VAL A 40 -0.58 -31.33 8.01
C VAL A 40 -0.68 -30.54 6.71
N VAL A 41 0.43 -29.96 6.24
CA VAL A 41 0.50 -29.34 4.90
C VAL A 41 0.65 -30.43 3.83
N LEU A 42 -0.29 -30.46 2.88
CA LEU A 42 -0.37 -31.46 1.82
C LEU A 42 0.30 -31.01 0.51
N GLY A 43 0.42 -29.68 0.29
CA GLY A 43 1.09 -29.11 -0.88
C GLY A 43 1.23 -27.59 -0.81
N SER A 44 2.16 -27.02 -1.58
CA SER A 44 2.40 -25.58 -1.64
C SER A 44 3.16 -25.16 -2.91
N SER A 45 3.01 -23.89 -3.34
CA SER A 45 3.89 -23.26 -4.33
C SER A 45 5.38 -23.32 -3.94
N PHE A 46 5.66 -23.37 -2.63
CA PHE A 46 7.02 -23.37 -2.07
C PHE A 46 7.63 -24.78 -1.97
N SER A 47 6.95 -25.84 -2.42
CA SER A 47 7.49 -27.21 -2.39
C SER A 47 8.38 -27.58 -3.58
N GLN A 48 8.44 -26.74 -4.63
CA GLN A 48 9.27 -26.94 -5.82
C GLN A 48 10.23 -25.77 -6.01
N ALA A 49 11.53 -26.06 -6.14
CA ALA A 49 12.59 -25.05 -6.18
C ALA A 49 12.70 -24.26 -7.51
N GLU A 50 11.88 -24.61 -8.51
CA GLU A 50 11.98 -24.09 -9.89
C GLU A 50 10.97 -22.97 -10.21
N SER A 51 10.04 -22.68 -9.29
CA SER A 51 8.91 -21.76 -9.51
C SER A 51 9.19 -20.28 -9.18
N LEU A 52 10.38 -19.96 -8.67
CA LEU A 52 10.78 -18.61 -8.25
C LEU A 52 12.04 -18.11 -8.99
N PRO A 53 12.24 -16.79 -9.19
CA PRO A 53 13.35 -16.25 -9.98
C PRO A 53 14.77 -16.42 -9.37
N LEU A 54 14.88 -17.07 -8.21
CA LEU A 54 16.10 -17.14 -7.40
C LEU A 54 16.32 -18.56 -6.89
N LYS A 55 17.57 -19.03 -6.97
CA LYS A 55 17.95 -20.39 -6.60
C LYS A 55 17.68 -20.65 -5.12
N ALA A 56 17.03 -21.76 -4.81
CA ALA A 56 17.13 -22.36 -3.48
C ALA A 56 18.58 -22.82 -3.24
N GLU A 57 19.09 -22.63 -2.03
CA GLU A 57 20.39 -23.16 -1.63
C GLU A 57 20.26 -24.67 -1.36
N THR A 58 20.53 -25.48 -2.38
CA THR A 58 20.69 -26.93 -2.21
C THR A 58 21.92 -27.20 -1.34
N SER A 59 21.73 -27.82 -0.17
CA SER A 59 22.84 -28.22 0.69
C SER A 59 23.79 -29.17 -0.04
N GLU A 60 25.09 -28.89 -0.02
CA GLU A 60 26.11 -29.77 -0.64
C GLU A 60 26.25 -31.12 0.10
N THR A 61 25.63 -31.26 1.28
CA THR A 61 25.37 -32.54 1.94
C THR A 61 24.13 -33.21 1.34
N GLY A 62 24.29 -34.44 0.83
CA GLY A 62 23.28 -35.17 0.06
C GLY A 62 22.08 -35.74 0.83
N GLN A 63 21.45 -34.96 1.70
CA GLN A 63 20.16 -35.28 2.32
C GLN A 63 19.05 -34.44 1.69
N LYS A 64 18.02 -35.09 1.14
CA LYS A 64 16.81 -34.41 0.63
C LYS A 64 15.92 -33.94 1.79
N GLY A 65 16.27 -32.81 2.41
CA GLY A 65 15.33 -32.03 3.19
C GLY A 65 14.27 -31.34 2.32
N PRO A 66 13.20 -30.78 2.90
CA PRO A 66 12.31 -29.87 2.18
C PRO A 66 13.09 -28.61 1.72
N PRO A 67 12.67 -27.95 0.63
CA PRO A 67 13.28 -26.69 0.21
C PRO A 67 13.12 -25.63 1.30
N THR A 68 14.16 -24.80 1.48
CA THR A 68 14.13 -23.68 2.42
C THR A 68 14.56 -22.38 1.74
N PHE A 69 14.05 -21.27 2.30
CA PHE A 69 14.18 -19.94 1.72
C PHE A 69 14.80 -18.99 2.75
N THR A 70 15.83 -18.24 2.33
CA THR A 70 16.53 -17.23 3.15
C THR A 70 16.22 -15.80 2.72
N ASN A 71 15.54 -15.64 1.58
CA ASN A 71 15.22 -14.36 0.93
C ASN A 71 13.71 -14.08 0.83
N ILE A 72 12.85 -14.93 1.39
CA ILE A 72 11.40 -14.69 1.47
C ILE A 72 11.06 -14.19 2.87
N PHE A 73 10.37 -13.06 2.94
CA PHE A 73 9.97 -12.39 4.15
C PHE A 73 8.43 -12.47 4.25
N PRO A 74 7.88 -13.52 4.88
CA PRO A 74 6.43 -13.74 4.96
C PRO A 74 5.75 -12.66 5.81
N THR A 75 4.64 -12.09 5.31
CA THR A 75 3.85 -11.08 6.03
C THR A 75 2.36 -11.22 5.70
N PRO A 76 1.43 -10.87 6.63
CA PRO A 76 0.00 -11.09 6.41
C PRO A 76 -0.65 -10.27 5.29
N ASN A 77 -0.03 -9.16 4.88
CA ASN A 77 -0.32 -8.51 3.60
C ASN A 77 1.00 -8.25 2.87
N GLY A 78 1.36 -9.13 1.93
CA GLY A 78 2.61 -9.04 1.21
C GLY A 78 2.69 -7.80 0.32
N PHE A 79 1.62 -7.44 -0.40
CA PHE A 79 1.65 -6.35 -1.38
C PHE A 79 1.89 -5.00 -0.71
N VAL A 80 1.02 -4.61 0.23
CA VAL A 80 1.08 -3.34 0.96
C VAL A 80 2.34 -3.25 1.80
N THR A 81 2.72 -4.34 2.49
CA THR A 81 3.94 -4.35 3.33
C THR A 81 5.21 -4.25 2.48
N THR A 82 5.26 -4.86 1.28
CA THR A 82 6.41 -4.69 0.36
C THR A 82 6.60 -3.21 0.00
N ILE A 83 5.51 -2.55 -0.42
CA ILE A 83 5.57 -1.19 -0.96
C ILE A 83 5.88 -0.17 0.16
N ILE A 84 5.25 -0.33 1.34
CA ILE A 84 5.55 0.49 2.52
C ILE A 84 6.99 0.25 3.01
N SER A 85 7.48 -1.00 3.00
CA SER A 85 8.88 -1.31 3.32
C SER A 85 9.85 -0.63 2.35
N ALA A 86 9.67 -0.79 1.04
CA ALA A 86 10.52 -0.16 0.02
C ALA A 86 10.62 1.36 0.19
N TYR A 87 9.51 2.02 0.54
CA TYR A 87 9.43 3.45 0.76
C TYR A 87 10.04 3.91 2.10
N ASN A 88 9.78 3.19 3.20
CA ASN A 88 10.24 3.56 4.54
C ASN A 88 11.69 3.15 4.84
N THR A 89 12.20 2.06 4.25
CA THR A 89 13.56 1.54 4.49
C THR A 89 14.46 1.58 3.25
N HIS A 90 14.05 2.29 2.19
CA HIS A 90 14.84 2.59 1.00
C HIS A 90 15.34 1.36 0.21
N HIS A 91 14.47 0.39 -0.06
CA HIS A 91 14.81 -0.71 -0.98
C HIS A 91 14.31 -0.39 -2.40
N ASN A 92 15.02 -0.86 -3.42
CA ASN A 92 14.47 -0.77 -4.79
C ASN A 92 13.19 -1.62 -4.85
N LEU A 93 12.19 -1.15 -5.59
CA LEU A 93 10.89 -1.83 -5.70
C LEU A 93 10.69 -2.41 -7.09
N VAL A 94 10.35 -3.69 -7.16
CA VAL A 94 9.80 -4.33 -8.37
C VAL A 94 8.32 -4.62 -8.13
N ILE A 95 7.46 -4.31 -9.11
CA ILE A 95 6.04 -4.66 -9.07
C ILE A 95 5.65 -5.34 -10.39
N ARG A 96 4.94 -6.47 -10.32
CA ARG A 96 4.33 -7.13 -11.48
C ARG A 96 2.84 -6.77 -11.62
N PRO A 97 2.27 -6.80 -12.83
CA PRO A 97 0.82 -6.70 -13.02
C PRO A 97 0.08 -7.85 -12.30
N ASP A 98 0.68 -9.04 -12.23
CA ASP A 98 0.12 -10.19 -11.50
C ASP A 98 -0.08 -9.89 -10.01
N ASP A 99 0.95 -9.37 -9.34
CA ASP A 99 0.95 -9.10 -7.90
C ASP A 99 -0.16 -8.08 -7.54
N VAL A 100 -0.30 -7.03 -8.38
CA VAL A 100 -1.31 -5.97 -8.25
C VAL A 100 -2.71 -6.50 -8.50
N TRP A 101 -2.89 -7.35 -9.52
CA TRP A 101 -4.21 -7.91 -9.84
C TRP A 101 -4.68 -8.94 -8.79
N ILE A 102 -3.76 -9.71 -8.19
CA ILE A 102 -4.08 -10.67 -7.12
C ILE A 102 -4.47 -9.94 -5.83
N ASP A 103 -3.82 -8.82 -5.50
CA ASP A 103 -4.18 -7.99 -4.35
C ASP A 103 -5.56 -7.33 -4.53
N ILE A 104 -5.86 -6.79 -5.74
CA ILE A 104 -7.20 -6.33 -6.11
C ILE A 104 -8.22 -7.47 -6.01
N LEU A 105 -7.95 -8.66 -6.54
CA LEU A 105 -8.87 -9.80 -6.41
C LEU A 105 -9.08 -10.25 -4.94
N THR A 106 -8.09 -10.06 -4.08
CA THR A 106 -8.19 -10.33 -2.63
C THR A 106 -9.15 -9.34 -1.96
N GLN A 107 -8.99 -8.04 -2.21
CA GLN A 107 -9.94 -7.02 -1.73
C GLN A 107 -11.37 -7.25 -2.25
N PHE A 108 -11.51 -7.64 -3.52
CA PHE A 108 -12.81 -7.97 -4.10
C PHE A 108 -13.43 -9.24 -3.48
N ASN A 109 -12.61 -10.23 -3.08
CA ASN A 109 -13.10 -11.43 -2.41
C ASN A 109 -13.72 -11.12 -1.04
N PHE A 110 -13.11 -10.25 -0.23
CA PHE A 110 -13.72 -9.83 1.05
C PHE A 110 -15.08 -9.18 0.81
N PHE A 111 -15.18 -8.22 -0.12
CA PHE A 111 -16.45 -7.59 -0.49
C PHE A 111 -17.51 -8.61 -0.94
N VAL A 112 -17.16 -9.54 -1.84
CA VAL A 112 -18.11 -10.55 -2.36
C VAL A 112 -18.57 -11.51 -1.26
N ASN A 113 -17.68 -11.95 -0.36
CA ASN A 113 -18.04 -12.85 0.73
C ASN A 113 -18.96 -12.18 1.76
N ALA A 114 -18.66 -10.94 2.14
CA ALA A 114 -19.49 -10.18 3.08
C ALA A 114 -20.86 -9.82 2.52
N ASN A 115 -20.92 -9.54 1.20
CA ASN A 115 -22.16 -9.27 0.49
C ASN A 115 -22.80 -10.55 -0.09
N ALA A 116 -22.36 -11.76 0.27
CA ALA A 116 -22.83 -13.01 -0.36
C ALA A 116 -24.35 -13.21 -0.30
N GLU A 117 -25.01 -12.76 0.78
CA GLU A 117 -26.48 -12.77 0.89
C GLU A 117 -27.16 -11.52 0.29
N LEU A 118 -26.48 -10.36 0.25
CA LEU A 118 -26.98 -9.15 -0.42
C LEU A 118 -27.01 -9.31 -1.95
N LEU A 119 -25.95 -9.90 -2.50
CA LEU A 119 -25.83 -10.36 -3.89
C LEU A 119 -26.78 -11.53 -4.20
N ARG A 120 -27.43 -12.11 -3.19
CA ARG A 120 -28.43 -13.19 -3.32
C ARG A 120 -29.85 -12.65 -3.56
N ALA A 121 -30.19 -11.46 -3.04
CA ALA A 121 -31.10 -10.45 -3.63
C ALA A 121 -31.59 -9.34 -2.63
N ASN A 122 -30.85 -8.22 -2.54
CA ASN A 122 -31.39 -6.84 -2.54
C ASN A 122 -32.24 -6.24 -1.36
N PHE A 123 -32.15 -6.67 -0.08
CA PHE A 123 -32.88 -6.01 1.03
C PHE A 123 -32.01 -5.63 2.27
N VAL A 124 -32.48 -4.71 3.13
CA VAL A 124 -31.68 -3.72 3.94
C VAL A 124 -32.26 -3.47 5.37
N ALA A 125 -31.68 -2.74 6.36
CA ALA A 125 -30.67 -1.64 6.39
C ALA A 125 -29.99 -1.39 7.79
N HIS A 126 -29.09 -0.39 7.85
CA HIS A 126 -28.76 0.61 8.93
C HIS A 126 -28.25 0.20 10.36
N ASP A 127 -27.63 1.06 11.21
CA ASP A 127 -26.58 2.14 11.08
C ASP A 127 -26.11 2.67 12.49
N GLY A 128 -25.04 3.49 12.60
CA GLY A 128 -24.50 4.08 13.86
C GLY A 128 -23.25 4.99 13.68
N LYS A 129 -22.78 5.76 14.70
CA LYS A 129 -21.82 6.92 14.58
C LYS A 129 -21.10 7.27 15.92
N LYS A 130 -20.03 8.10 16.08
CA LYS A 130 -18.97 8.76 15.23
C LYS A 130 -18.03 9.63 16.13
N GLU A 131 -16.81 10.00 15.64
CA GLU A 131 -15.96 11.20 16.00
C GLU A 131 -14.77 11.00 16.99
N LEU A 132 -13.84 11.96 17.17
CA LEU A 132 -12.56 12.26 16.43
C LEU A 132 -11.63 13.16 17.31
N ARG A 133 -10.30 13.21 17.04
CA ARG A 133 -9.40 14.43 17.07
C ARG A 133 -7.93 14.13 16.63
N ILE A 134 -7.08 15.17 16.55
CA ILE A 134 -5.84 15.27 15.72
C ILE A 134 -4.58 15.50 16.58
N PHE A 135 -3.41 14.96 16.18
CA PHE A 135 -2.07 15.35 16.67
C PHE A 135 -0.93 15.15 15.65
N THR A 136 0.19 15.87 15.83
CA THR A 136 1.44 15.87 15.03
C THR A 136 2.63 15.20 15.76
N ARG A 137 3.69 14.81 15.04
CA ARG A 137 4.98 14.23 15.50
C ARG A 137 6.08 14.60 14.47
N LYS A 138 7.34 14.86 14.85
CA LYS A 138 8.35 13.87 15.34
C LYS A 138 9.43 14.47 16.29
N LYS A 139 10.47 13.68 16.56
CA LYS A 139 11.69 13.85 17.38
C LYS A 139 12.76 12.87 16.83
N ARG A 140 14.07 12.96 17.09
CA ARG A 140 14.97 14.07 17.54
C ARG A 140 16.44 13.63 17.37
N GLU A 141 16.73 12.34 17.47
CA GLU A 141 18.10 11.81 17.64
C GLU A 141 18.90 11.56 16.34
N GLU A 142 18.33 11.73 15.14
CA GLU A 142 19.00 11.42 13.84
C GLU A 142 19.07 12.65 12.90
N MET A 143 20.08 13.51 13.07
CA MET A 143 20.23 14.76 12.28
C MET A 143 21.68 15.11 11.94
N ASP A 144 21.93 15.51 10.69
CA ASP A 144 23.12 16.31 10.32
C ASP A 144 22.79 17.81 10.41
N PHE A 145 23.33 18.45 11.45
CA PHE A 145 23.09 19.85 11.78
C PHE A 145 23.74 20.84 10.78
N ALA A 146 24.66 20.37 9.92
CA ALA A 146 25.44 21.24 9.05
C ALA A 146 24.74 21.65 7.75
N ASP A 147 23.76 20.88 7.26
CA ASP A 147 22.97 21.26 6.08
C ASP A 147 21.63 21.93 6.43
N LEU A 148 20.95 21.38 7.44
CA LEU A 148 19.72 21.93 8.02
C LEU A 148 19.85 23.42 8.40
N SER A 149 21.02 23.83 8.89
CA SER A 149 21.31 25.23 9.24
C SER A 149 21.51 26.18 8.05
N ARG A 150 21.80 25.67 6.84
CA ARG A 150 21.78 26.50 5.61
C ARG A 150 20.35 26.77 5.15
N GLN A 151 19.53 25.73 5.08
CA GLN A 151 18.15 25.83 4.59
C GLN A 151 17.27 26.73 5.50
N MET A 152 17.60 26.83 6.80
CA MET A 152 16.88 27.68 7.75
C MET A 152 17.14 29.19 7.58
N VAL A 153 18.24 29.61 6.94
CA VAL A 153 18.51 31.03 6.66
C VAL A 153 17.53 31.59 5.63
N ASP A 154 17.23 30.81 4.60
CA ASP A 154 16.39 31.25 3.49
C ASP A 154 14.89 31.24 3.89
N LYS A 155 14.51 30.53 4.96
CA LYS A 155 13.18 30.63 5.59
C LYS A 155 13.04 31.70 6.68
N LEU A 156 14.14 32.26 7.18
CA LEU A 156 14.08 33.47 8.03
C LEU A 156 13.72 34.73 7.24
N GLU A 157 13.95 34.73 5.92
CA GLU A 157 13.65 35.84 5.00
C GLU A 157 12.14 36.14 4.90
N GLU A 158 11.28 35.15 5.18
CA GLU A 158 9.81 35.28 5.14
C GLU A 158 9.20 35.90 6.43
N ASN A 159 9.97 36.03 7.52
CA ASN A 159 9.45 36.34 8.86
C ASN A 159 10.23 37.41 9.65
N VAL A 160 11.19 38.12 9.03
CA VAL A 160 11.97 39.19 9.66
C VAL A 160 11.68 40.53 8.98
N VAL A 161 11.33 41.55 9.76
CA VAL A 161 10.82 42.85 9.28
C VAL A 161 11.87 43.70 8.54
N ASP A 162 13.16 43.42 8.75
CA ASP A 162 14.28 44.14 8.11
C ASP A 162 15.15 43.20 7.25
N PRO A 163 15.05 43.29 5.90
CA PRO A 163 15.88 42.50 4.99
C PRO A 163 17.40 42.77 5.10
N THR A 164 17.81 43.93 5.60
CA THR A 164 19.24 44.30 5.70
C THR A 164 19.96 43.51 6.80
N LEU A 165 19.22 43.00 7.79
CA LEU A 165 19.76 42.22 8.91
C LEU A 165 20.49 40.95 8.43
N ARG A 166 19.97 40.25 7.41
CA ARG A 166 20.60 39.05 6.83
C ARG A 166 21.95 39.38 6.18
N ALA A 167 22.03 40.48 5.44
CA ALA A 167 23.26 40.94 4.78
C ALA A 167 24.32 41.47 5.77
N TRP A 168 23.90 41.93 6.95
CA TRP A 168 24.79 42.36 8.03
C TRP A 168 25.33 41.21 8.88
N VAL A 169 24.52 40.17 9.16
CA VAL A 169 24.92 39.04 10.01
C VAL A 169 25.70 37.95 9.25
N LEU A 170 25.41 37.71 7.97
CA LEU A 170 26.10 36.69 7.18
C LEU A 170 27.43 37.20 6.61
N PRO A 171 28.57 36.50 6.82
CA PRO A 171 29.85 36.95 6.30
C PRO A 171 29.89 36.92 4.77
N SER A 172 30.47 37.98 4.19
CA SER A 172 30.57 38.21 2.75
C SER A 172 31.94 38.76 2.31
N PHE A 173 32.92 38.76 3.22
CA PHE A 173 34.30 39.19 2.97
C PHE A 173 35.01 38.33 1.93
N SER A 174 36.06 38.84 1.29
CA SER A 174 36.83 38.16 0.24
C SER A 174 37.50 36.84 0.67
N THR A 175 37.63 36.59 1.98
CA THR A 175 38.15 35.34 2.56
C THR A 175 37.06 34.33 2.97
N THR A 176 35.78 34.66 2.80
CA THR A 176 34.66 33.87 3.34
C THR A 176 34.46 32.56 2.58
N THR A 177 34.60 31.42 3.26
CA THR A 177 34.31 30.09 2.70
C THR A 177 32.85 29.66 2.96
N LEU A 178 32.42 28.55 2.34
CA LEU A 178 31.11 27.94 2.59
C LEU A 178 30.91 27.53 4.06
N LYS A 179 32.00 27.15 4.75
CA LYS A 179 32.01 26.87 6.19
C LYS A 179 31.63 28.12 6.98
N ASP A 180 32.25 29.26 6.66
CA ASP A 180 32.07 30.50 7.42
C ASP A 180 30.67 31.08 7.23
N LYS A 181 30.08 30.94 6.03
CA LYS A 181 28.66 31.23 5.79
C LYS A 181 27.73 30.34 6.61
N THR A 182 28.05 29.04 6.74
CA THR A 182 27.28 28.09 7.58
C THR A 182 27.43 28.43 9.07
N VAL A 183 28.58 28.92 9.53
CA VAL A 183 28.75 29.42 10.91
C VAL A 183 27.92 30.69 11.14
N GLY A 184 27.94 31.65 10.21
CA GLY A 184 27.13 32.86 10.28
C GLY A 184 25.62 32.56 10.36
N ALA A 185 25.15 31.59 9.58
CA ALA A 185 23.78 31.08 9.62
C ALA A 185 23.36 30.60 11.02
N ILE A 186 24.17 29.74 11.64
CA ILE A 186 23.92 29.19 12.99
C ILE A 186 23.96 30.30 14.05
N VAL A 187 24.84 31.29 13.90
CA VAL A 187 24.90 32.47 14.80
C VAL A 187 23.63 33.32 14.67
N MET A 188 23.12 33.53 13.46
CA MET A 188 21.86 34.25 13.22
C MET A 188 20.67 33.56 13.90
N MET A 189 20.52 32.25 13.72
CA MET A 189 19.49 31.45 14.43
C MET A 189 19.64 31.55 15.95
N SER A 190 20.87 31.41 16.47
CA SER A 190 21.14 31.53 17.92
C SER A 190 20.86 32.93 18.47
N THR A 191 20.87 33.97 17.64
CA THR A 191 20.55 35.35 18.00
C THR A 191 19.03 35.56 18.09
N LEU A 192 18.27 34.89 17.21
CA LEU A 192 16.82 35.06 17.08
C LEU A 192 15.99 34.01 17.86
N LYS A 193 16.62 33.04 18.52
CA LYS A 193 15.99 31.97 19.33
C LYS A 193 15.07 32.40 20.49
N ALA A 194 15.01 33.68 20.82
CA ALA A 194 14.04 34.23 21.78
C ALA A 194 12.66 34.50 21.14
N TYR A 195 12.59 34.47 19.81
CA TYR A 195 11.40 34.81 19.01
C TYR A 195 10.94 33.66 18.11
N PHE A 196 11.82 32.70 17.78
CA PHE A 196 11.53 31.54 16.94
C PHE A 196 12.02 30.24 17.58
N GLU A 197 11.20 29.20 17.53
CA GLU A 197 11.58 27.84 17.90
C GLU A 197 12.06 27.08 16.64
N TYR A 198 13.33 26.65 16.65
CA TYR A 198 13.97 26.00 15.50
C TYR A 198 13.85 24.47 15.60
N VAL A 199 12.78 23.92 15.02
CA VAL A 199 12.55 22.48 14.90
C VAL A 199 13.12 21.97 13.58
N PHE A 200 13.77 20.82 13.61
CA PHE A 200 14.26 20.09 12.45
C PHE A 200 13.69 18.67 12.46
N GLU A 201 13.16 18.22 11.32
CA GLU A 201 12.43 16.98 11.22
C GLU A 201 13.02 16.09 10.13
N SER A 202 13.75 15.06 10.54
CA SER A 202 14.35 14.08 9.65
C SER A 202 13.49 12.83 9.57
N SER A 203 12.82 12.66 8.44
CA SER A 203 12.50 11.32 7.92
C SER A 203 12.54 11.41 6.41
N ILE A 204 13.72 11.13 5.84
CA ILE A 204 13.82 10.81 4.42
C ILE A 204 13.00 9.54 4.23
N CYS A 205 11.94 9.62 3.42
CA CYS A 205 11.14 8.47 3.01
C CYS A 205 11.02 8.54 1.48
N GLY A 206 11.17 7.40 0.82
CA GLY A 206 11.34 7.37 -0.63
C GLY A 206 11.92 6.05 -1.12
N ILE A 207 11.36 5.56 -2.21
CA ILE A 207 11.90 4.42 -2.96
C ILE A 207 13.07 4.94 -3.81
N PRO A 208 14.28 4.36 -3.76
CA PRO A 208 15.40 4.79 -4.62
C PRO A 208 15.06 4.62 -6.10
N ARG A 209 14.64 3.40 -6.48
CA ARG A 209 14.34 3.00 -7.84
C ARG A 209 13.11 2.10 -7.88
N VAL A 210 12.20 2.38 -8.80
CA VAL A 210 11.03 1.55 -9.10
C VAL A 210 11.25 0.81 -10.41
N THR A 211 10.73 -0.41 -10.53
CA THR A 211 10.67 -1.18 -11.77
C THR A 211 9.29 -1.79 -11.95
N LEU A 212 8.59 -1.42 -13.02
CA LEU A 212 7.32 -2.02 -13.41
C LEU A 212 7.59 -3.15 -14.40
N ALA A 213 7.25 -4.38 -14.02
CA ALA A 213 7.49 -5.57 -14.84
C ALA A 213 6.47 -5.71 -16.00
N GLY A 214 6.71 -6.69 -16.87
CA GLY A 214 5.83 -7.00 -18.02
C GLY A 214 5.96 -6.04 -19.20
N LYS A 215 4.83 -5.61 -19.75
CA LYS A 215 4.67 -4.64 -20.84
C LYS A 215 3.58 -3.65 -20.47
N LYS A 216 3.61 -2.45 -21.07
CA LYS A 216 2.56 -1.42 -20.89
C LYS A 216 1.14 -1.96 -21.11
N SER A 217 0.95 -2.81 -22.12
CA SER A 217 -0.30 -3.51 -22.44
C SER A 217 -0.93 -4.22 -21.24
N ASP A 218 -0.10 -4.77 -20.35
CA ASP A 218 -0.52 -5.62 -19.25
C ASP A 218 -1.08 -4.74 -18.11
N TRP A 219 -0.59 -3.50 -18.01
CA TRP A 219 -1.08 -2.45 -17.11
C TRP A 219 -2.31 -1.71 -17.68
N GLU A 220 -2.41 -1.61 -19.01
CA GLU A 220 -3.57 -1.10 -19.73
C GLU A 220 -4.76 -2.10 -19.64
N ASP A 221 -4.52 -3.41 -19.68
CA ASP A 221 -5.50 -4.46 -19.41
C ASP A 221 -6.03 -4.40 -17.97
N ILE A 222 -5.19 -4.13 -16.96
CA ILE A 222 -5.67 -3.88 -15.59
C ILE A 222 -6.68 -2.71 -15.58
N LEU A 223 -6.38 -1.58 -16.24
CA LEU A 223 -7.34 -0.46 -16.32
C LEU A 223 -8.66 -0.88 -16.98
N GLN A 224 -8.63 -1.69 -18.04
CA GLN A 224 -9.84 -2.20 -18.68
C GLN A 224 -10.65 -3.12 -17.74
N ARG A 225 -9.98 -3.98 -16.97
CA ARG A 225 -10.63 -4.88 -16.00
C ARG A 225 -11.24 -4.15 -14.82
N LEU A 226 -10.68 -3.01 -14.40
CA LEU A 226 -11.26 -2.19 -13.31
C LEU A 226 -12.68 -1.73 -13.61
N GLU A 227 -13.06 -1.51 -14.87
CA GLU A 227 -14.43 -1.14 -15.25
C GLU A 227 -15.47 -2.14 -14.71
N LYS A 228 -15.11 -3.43 -14.59
CA LYS A 228 -15.97 -4.49 -14.05
C LYS A 228 -16.40 -4.22 -12.60
N LEU A 229 -15.60 -3.50 -11.80
CA LEU A 229 -15.96 -3.13 -10.43
C LEU A 229 -17.23 -2.29 -10.36
N LYS A 230 -17.60 -1.57 -11.43
CA LYS A 230 -18.77 -0.68 -11.43
C LYS A 230 -20.10 -1.42 -11.29
N GLU A 231 -20.17 -2.67 -11.72
CA GLU A 231 -21.40 -3.48 -11.72
C GLU A 231 -21.87 -3.91 -10.32
N TYR A 232 -21.00 -3.81 -9.30
CA TYR A 232 -21.27 -4.36 -7.96
C TYR A 232 -21.73 -3.33 -6.92
N GLY A 233 -21.92 -2.06 -7.31
CA GLY A 233 -22.55 -1.04 -6.47
C GLY A 233 -21.62 0.08 -5.98
N ILE A 234 -22.13 0.92 -5.08
CA ILE A 234 -21.54 2.24 -4.81
C ILE A 234 -20.14 2.17 -4.17
N GLU A 235 -19.85 1.16 -3.36
CA GLU A 235 -18.55 0.98 -2.71
C GLU A 235 -17.47 0.53 -3.70
N THR A 236 -17.81 -0.34 -4.66
CA THR A 236 -16.89 -0.78 -5.71
C THR A 236 -16.71 0.26 -6.83
N ILE A 237 -17.71 1.11 -7.10
CA ILE A 237 -17.54 2.32 -7.94
C ILE A 237 -16.62 3.34 -7.25
N ALA A 238 -16.81 3.58 -5.95
CA ALA A 238 -15.91 4.43 -5.15
C ALA A 238 -14.46 3.90 -5.17
N TRP A 239 -14.28 2.58 -5.12
CA TRP A 239 -12.99 1.92 -5.22
C TRP A 239 -12.37 1.99 -6.61
N TYR A 240 -13.15 1.82 -7.69
CA TYR A 240 -12.72 2.09 -9.06
C TYR A 240 -12.12 3.51 -9.18
N HIS A 241 -12.79 4.52 -8.60
CA HIS A 241 -12.29 5.90 -8.60
C HIS A 241 -11.00 6.09 -7.77
N LEU A 242 -10.67 5.20 -6.82
CA LEU A 242 -9.40 5.19 -6.09
C LEU A 242 -8.28 4.48 -6.87
N LEU A 243 -8.56 3.34 -7.50
CA LEU A 243 -7.56 2.56 -8.24
C LEU A 243 -7.17 3.19 -9.58
N VAL A 244 -8.13 3.74 -10.33
CA VAL A 244 -7.89 4.29 -11.67
C VAL A 244 -6.81 5.39 -11.70
N PRO A 245 -6.77 6.36 -10.77
CA PRO A 245 -5.67 7.33 -10.69
C PRO A 245 -4.30 6.66 -10.50
N VAL A 246 -4.21 5.61 -9.67
CA VAL A 246 -2.96 4.90 -9.37
C VAL A 246 -2.44 4.14 -10.59
N ILE A 247 -3.26 3.25 -11.16
CA ILE A 247 -2.83 2.42 -12.29
C ILE A 247 -2.56 3.29 -13.53
N LYS A 248 -3.24 4.44 -13.70
CA LYS A 248 -2.89 5.43 -14.74
C LYS A 248 -1.47 5.99 -14.60
N ARG A 249 -0.91 6.14 -13.39
CA ARG A 249 0.51 6.52 -13.25
C ARG A 249 1.44 5.35 -13.55
N PHE A 250 1.08 4.12 -13.18
CA PHE A 250 1.86 2.94 -13.57
C PHE A 250 1.97 2.83 -15.11
N VAL A 251 0.87 3.03 -15.84
CA VAL A 251 0.87 3.10 -17.32
C VAL A 251 1.72 4.26 -17.84
N ARG A 252 1.58 5.48 -17.29
CA ARG A 252 2.42 6.65 -17.68
C ARG A 252 3.91 6.44 -17.41
N GLY A 253 4.28 5.63 -16.41
CA GLY A 253 5.66 5.29 -16.09
C GLY A 253 6.40 4.59 -17.24
N PHE A 254 5.69 3.99 -18.20
CA PHE A 254 6.27 3.46 -19.44
C PHE A 254 6.49 4.54 -20.52
N ASP A 255 5.66 5.59 -20.53
CA ASP A 255 5.75 6.68 -21.52
C ASP A 255 6.78 7.75 -21.11
N ASN A 256 6.77 8.16 -19.85
CA ASN A 256 7.61 9.24 -19.31
C ASN A 256 8.22 8.86 -17.94
N PRO A 257 9.07 7.82 -17.86
CA PRO A 257 9.60 7.28 -16.61
C PRO A 257 10.23 8.30 -15.66
N ASN A 258 10.98 9.27 -16.19
CA ASN A 258 11.72 10.26 -15.39
C ASN A 258 11.03 11.63 -15.29
N ALA A 259 9.73 11.72 -15.63
CA ALA A 259 8.99 12.99 -15.51
C ALA A 259 8.70 13.35 -14.05
N ALA A 260 8.67 14.64 -13.75
CA ALA A 260 8.50 15.15 -12.39
C ALA A 260 7.13 14.77 -11.79
N ASP A 261 6.07 14.62 -12.58
CA ASP A 261 4.74 14.17 -12.11
C ASP A 261 4.70 12.67 -11.78
N ASN A 262 5.50 11.85 -12.48
CA ASN A 262 5.71 10.45 -12.11
C ASN A 262 6.48 10.37 -10.78
N ILE A 263 7.60 11.08 -10.65
CA ILE A 263 8.43 11.08 -9.44
C ILE A 263 7.64 11.61 -8.21
N ASP A 264 6.86 12.69 -8.38
CA ASP A 264 5.97 13.25 -7.36
C ASP A 264 4.85 12.27 -6.93
N PHE A 265 4.35 11.44 -7.84
CA PHE A 265 3.41 10.37 -7.50
C PHE A 265 4.10 9.24 -6.69
N TRP A 266 5.32 8.86 -7.04
CA TRP A 266 6.07 7.82 -6.30
C TRP A 266 6.68 8.31 -4.98
N SER A 267 6.73 9.62 -4.72
CA SER A 267 7.00 10.14 -3.37
C SER A 267 5.76 10.16 -2.46
N LYS A 268 4.56 9.91 -3.01
CA LYS A 268 3.25 9.93 -2.31
C LYS A 268 2.65 8.53 -2.08
N VAL A 269 3.52 7.52 -2.07
CA VAL A 269 3.20 6.10 -1.83
C VAL A 269 2.47 5.91 -0.51
N ALA A 270 3.12 6.31 0.58
CA ALA A 270 2.62 6.19 1.95
C ALA A 270 3.06 7.42 2.76
N ASP A 271 2.27 7.81 3.75
CA ASP A 271 2.71 8.72 4.82
C ASP A 271 2.26 8.16 6.18
N PHE A 272 3.15 8.17 7.17
CA PHE A 272 2.95 7.52 8.46
C PHE A 272 2.49 8.53 9.52
N ILE A 273 1.18 8.70 9.60
CA ILE A 273 0.52 9.63 10.52
C ILE A 273 0.35 8.93 11.87
N ALA A 274 1.12 9.37 12.86
CA ALA A 274 1.26 8.69 14.13
C ALA A 274 0.68 9.56 15.27
N HIS A 275 -0.37 9.11 15.98
CA HIS A 275 -1.10 9.95 16.95
C HIS A 275 -0.76 9.69 18.43
N GLY A 276 0.46 10.04 18.87
CA GLY A 276 0.87 9.94 20.28
C GLY A 276 0.79 8.51 20.85
N SER A 277 0.00 8.33 21.90
CA SER A 277 -0.33 7.02 22.50
C SER A 277 -1.57 6.36 21.88
N GLY A 278 -2.17 6.99 20.87
CA GLY A 278 -3.27 6.44 20.09
C GLY A 278 -2.77 5.64 18.88
N GLN A 279 -3.73 5.22 18.06
CA GLN A 279 -3.50 4.43 16.84
C GLN A 279 -2.63 5.18 15.82
N ASN A 280 -1.88 4.44 15.01
CA ASN A 280 -1.13 4.99 13.88
C ASN A 280 -1.87 4.68 12.58
N TYR A 281 -1.66 5.52 11.56
CA TYR A 281 -2.36 5.48 10.28
C TYR A 281 -1.37 5.62 9.13
N TYR A 282 -1.67 4.98 8.00
CA TYR A 282 -1.07 5.29 6.71
C TYR A 282 -2.03 6.13 5.87
N ALA A 283 -1.54 7.26 5.37
CA ALA A 283 -2.10 7.97 4.20
C ALA A 283 -1.26 7.64 2.96
N GLY A 284 -1.48 8.33 1.84
CA GLY A 284 -0.81 8.08 0.55
C GLY A 284 -1.66 7.21 -0.39
N TRP A 285 -1.18 6.95 -1.62
CA TRP A 285 -1.99 6.23 -2.61
C TRP A 285 -2.12 4.73 -2.34
N ILE A 286 -1.24 4.14 -1.52
CA ILE A 286 -1.29 2.72 -1.16
C ILE A 286 -2.61 2.32 -0.48
N THR A 287 -3.33 3.27 0.13
CA THR A 287 -4.62 2.99 0.80
C THR A 287 -5.73 2.55 -0.17
N ALA A 288 -5.60 2.80 -1.48
CA ALA A 288 -6.53 2.26 -2.49
C ALA A 288 -6.56 0.72 -2.58
N PHE A 289 -5.55 0.05 -2.00
CA PHE A 289 -5.46 -1.40 -1.86
C PHE A 289 -5.98 -1.92 -0.50
N CYS A 290 -6.45 -1.02 0.35
CA CYS A 290 -6.97 -1.29 1.70
C CYS A 290 -8.35 -0.59 1.86
N VAL A 291 -9.36 -1.09 1.17
CA VAL A 291 -10.71 -0.50 1.12
C VAL A 291 -11.80 -1.35 1.78
N PHE A 292 -11.54 -2.64 1.98
CA PHE A 292 -12.38 -3.55 2.75
C PHE A 292 -11.57 -4.20 3.88
N ASP A 293 -12.16 -4.32 5.06
CA ASP A 293 -11.62 -5.17 6.13
C ASP A 293 -11.82 -6.67 5.80
N PRO A 294 -11.23 -7.63 6.56
CA PRO A 294 -11.40 -9.06 6.30
C PRO A 294 -12.86 -9.54 6.34
N GLU A 295 -13.71 -8.83 7.09
CA GLU A 295 -15.16 -8.99 7.16
C GLU A 295 -15.90 -8.30 5.99
N GLY A 296 -15.17 -7.80 5.00
CA GLY A 296 -15.64 -7.21 3.74
C GLY A 296 -16.42 -5.90 3.87
N LYS A 297 -16.35 -5.23 5.02
CA LYS A 297 -16.97 -3.94 5.28
C LYS A 297 -16.07 -2.80 4.78
N TRP A 298 -16.69 -1.79 4.16
CA TRP A 298 -15.99 -0.61 3.63
C TRP A 298 -15.25 0.19 4.71
N ILE A 299 -13.94 0.31 4.53
CA ILE A 299 -13.02 1.16 5.30
C ILE A 299 -12.46 2.34 4.47
N GLY A 300 -12.90 2.47 3.21
CA GLY A 300 -12.54 3.56 2.29
C GLY A 300 -13.13 4.93 2.66
N PRO A 301 -13.04 5.93 1.74
CA PRO A 301 -13.60 7.27 1.97
C PRO A 301 -15.10 7.21 2.27
N PRO A 302 -15.61 7.96 3.27
CA PRO A 302 -16.96 7.78 3.77
C PRO A 302 -18.01 8.23 2.74
N LEU A 303 -18.89 7.30 2.36
CA LEU A 303 -20.00 7.54 1.45
C LEU A 303 -21.26 8.01 2.20
N LYS A 304 -22.12 8.77 1.50
CA LYS A 304 -23.47 9.10 1.93
C LYS A 304 -24.32 7.82 1.88
N LYS A 305 -24.75 7.32 3.04
CA LYS A 305 -25.60 6.12 3.14
C LYS A 305 -27.05 6.38 2.67
N SER A 306 -27.26 6.53 1.36
CA SER A 306 -28.60 6.64 0.76
C SER A 306 -28.63 6.40 -0.76
N MET A 307 -28.66 5.14 -1.20
CA MET A 307 -29.57 4.57 -2.23
C MET A 307 -29.07 3.19 -2.70
N PRO A 308 -29.95 2.17 -2.84
CA PRO A 308 -29.61 0.94 -3.55
C PRO A 308 -29.69 1.17 -5.07
N LEU A 309 -28.74 0.61 -5.84
CA LEU A 309 -28.61 0.85 -7.29
C LEU A 309 -29.30 -0.20 -8.18
N PHE A 310 -29.83 -1.29 -7.62
CA PHE A 310 -30.29 -2.44 -8.41
C PHE A 310 -31.71 -2.25 -8.96
N SER A 311 -31.82 -1.65 -10.15
CA SER A 311 -33.03 -1.68 -10.97
C SER A 311 -33.23 -3.07 -11.60
N SER A 312 -33.97 -3.94 -10.92
CA SER A 312 -34.39 -5.24 -11.48
C SER A 312 -35.29 -5.03 -12.71
N PRO A 313 -35.02 -5.67 -13.86
CA PRO A 313 -35.81 -5.52 -15.07
C PRO A 313 -37.10 -6.38 -15.05
N SER A 314 -37.94 -6.25 -14.02
CA SER A 314 -39.26 -6.89 -13.98
C SER A 314 -40.30 -6.21 -13.08
N SER A 315 -41.54 -6.16 -13.58
CA SER A 315 -42.78 -5.60 -12.97
C SER A 315 -42.87 -4.07 -12.82
N LEU A 316 -44.03 -3.51 -13.19
CA LEU A 316 -44.35 -2.09 -13.01
C LEU A 316 -45.02 -1.85 -11.65
N ALA A 317 -44.51 -0.89 -10.88
CA ALA A 317 -45.24 -0.27 -9.78
C ALA A 317 -44.82 1.19 -9.59
N ASN A 318 -45.60 2.13 -10.14
CA ASN A 318 -45.42 3.56 -9.86
C ASN A 318 -45.85 3.88 -8.42
N SER A 319 -44.93 4.29 -7.54
CA SER A 319 -45.26 5.19 -6.41
C SER A 319 -44.04 5.78 -5.71
N LEU A 320 -44.04 7.11 -5.54
CA LEU A 320 -43.35 7.85 -4.46
C LEU A 320 -41.82 7.67 -4.28
N LEU A 321 -41.06 8.13 -5.28
CA LEU A 321 -39.81 8.88 -5.02
C LEU A 321 -39.95 10.30 -5.61
N PRO A 322 -39.39 11.34 -4.96
CA PRO A 322 -39.20 12.63 -5.62
C PRO A 322 -38.16 12.46 -6.73
N GLN A 323 -38.56 12.63 -7.99
CA GLN A 323 -37.61 12.64 -9.11
C GLN A 323 -36.83 13.96 -9.10
N SER A 324 -35.65 13.96 -8.47
CA SER A 324 -34.62 14.95 -8.79
C SER A 324 -34.20 14.76 -10.25
N PRO A 325 -34.34 15.77 -11.13
CA PRO A 325 -34.04 15.61 -12.54
C PRO A 325 -32.53 15.56 -12.78
N ASN A 326 -32.10 14.70 -13.72
CA ASN A 326 -30.75 14.59 -14.28
C ASN A 326 -29.61 14.50 -13.24
N VAL A 327 -29.45 13.32 -12.64
CA VAL A 327 -28.15 12.83 -12.16
C VAL A 327 -27.81 11.60 -12.98
N ASP A 328 -26.67 11.64 -13.68
CA ASP A 328 -26.20 10.50 -14.48
C ASP A 328 -25.86 9.29 -13.58
N PRO A 329 -26.04 8.04 -14.06
CA PRO A 329 -25.88 6.86 -13.22
C PRO A 329 -24.42 6.69 -12.74
N PRO A 330 -24.15 6.23 -11.50
CA PRO A 330 -22.85 6.46 -10.85
C PRO A 330 -21.65 5.84 -11.57
N GLU A 331 -21.85 4.73 -12.28
CA GLU A 331 -20.88 4.05 -13.12
C GLU A 331 -20.37 4.89 -14.31
N SER A 332 -21.12 5.93 -14.69
CA SER A 332 -20.82 6.86 -15.78
C SER A 332 -20.23 8.20 -15.31
N LEU A 333 -20.27 8.50 -14.01
CA LEU A 333 -19.80 9.76 -13.45
C LEU A 333 -18.27 9.91 -13.56
N SER A 334 -17.81 11.15 -13.71
CA SER A 334 -16.41 11.50 -13.46
C SER A 334 -16.10 11.36 -11.97
N ALA A 335 -14.84 11.13 -11.61
CA ALA A 335 -14.43 10.96 -10.21
C ALA A 335 -14.89 12.14 -9.32
N SER A 336 -14.75 13.39 -9.78
CA SER A 336 -15.22 14.56 -9.03
C SER A 336 -16.75 14.54 -8.85
N ALA A 337 -17.51 14.33 -9.92
CA ALA A 337 -18.97 14.29 -9.86
C ALA A 337 -19.48 13.14 -8.97
N PHE A 338 -18.80 11.99 -8.98
CA PHE A 338 -19.06 10.87 -8.09
C PHE A 338 -18.83 11.26 -6.61
N TRP A 339 -17.67 11.84 -6.28
CA TRP A 339 -17.36 12.22 -4.89
C TRP A 339 -18.22 13.38 -4.38
N ASP A 340 -18.58 14.35 -5.24
CA ASP A 340 -19.51 15.43 -4.88
C ASP A 340 -20.93 14.88 -4.64
N THR A 341 -21.38 13.89 -5.43
CA THR A 341 -22.72 13.29 -5.33
C THR A 341 -22.81 12.29 -4.18
N TYR A 342 -21.89 11.33 -4.08
CA TYR A 342 -21.95 10.17 -3.18
C TYR A 342 -20.93 10.20 -2.02
N GLY A 343 -19.85 10.98 -2.12
CA GLY A 343 -18.93 11.20 -1.00
C GLY A 343 -19.53 12.10 0.08
N MET A 344 -19.18 11.87 1.34
CA MET A 344 -19.48 12.79 2.45
C MET A 344 -18.55 14.01 2.39
N PRO A 345 -19.06 15.25 2.44
CA PRO A 345 -18.21 16.44 2.49
C PRO A 345 -17.34 16.42 3.75
N ARG A 346 -16.02 16.60 3.57
CA ARG A 346 -15.02 16.72 4.64
C ARG A 346 -14.42 18.13 4.63
N HIS A 347 -14.43 18.80 5.77
CA HIS A 347 -13.71 20.06 5.95
C HIS A 347 -12.22 19.79 6.22
N SER A 348 -11.34 20.39 5.41
CA SER A 348 -9.90 20.64 5.63
C SER A 348 -9.07 19.56 6.36
N GLY A 349 -8.19 18.86 5.63
CA GLY A 349 -7.13 18.02 6.20
C GLY A 349 -6.33 17.26 5.13
N ASP A 350 -5.08 16.90 5.47
CA ASP A 350 -3.99 16.47 4.58
C ASP A 350 -4.17 15.06 3.99
N SER A 351 -5.21 14.92 3.16
CA SER A 351 -5.50 13.71 2.39
C SER A 351 -5.10 13.91 0.94
N LEU A 352 -4.30 12.97 0.41
CA LEU A 352 -3.86 12.95 -0.98
C LEU A 352 -5.06 13.03 -1.94
N VAL A 353 -4.93 13.86 -2.98
CA VAL A 353 -5.91 13.99 -4.07
C VAL A 353 -5.22 13.72 -5.40
N LEU A 354 -5.75 12.78 -6.19
CA LEU A 354 -5.31 12.48 -7.57
C LEU A 354 -6.53 12.41 -8.48
N ASP A 355 -6.49 13.11 -9.62
CA ASP A 355 -7.56 13.15 -10.64
C ASP A 355 -8.98 13.44 -10.10
N GLY A 356 -9.07 14.22 -9.02
CA GLY A 356 -10.33 14.54 -8.33
C GLY A 356 -10.77 13.53 -7.26
N THR A 357 -10.13 12.36 -7.17
CA THR A 357 -10.34 11.42 -6.06
C THR A 357 -9.50 11.79 -4.85
N ARG A 358 -10.13 11.84 -3.68
CA ARG A 358 -9.48 12.01 -2.37
C ARG A 358 -9.30 10.65 -1.69
N PHE A 359 -8.06 10.32 -1.34
CA PHE A 359 -7.69 9.06 -0.71
C PHE A 359 -7.98 9.10 0.80
N HIS A 360 -8.34 7.95 1.36
CA HIS A 360 -8.52 7.77 2.80
C HIS A 360 -7.20 7.46 3.50
N MET A 361 -7.26 7.42 4.83
CA MET A 361 -6.19 6.94 5.70
C MET A 361 -6.64 5.61 6.28
N VAL A 362 -5.72 4.66 6.42
CA VAL A 362 -5.99 3.32 6.96
C VAL A 362 -5.18 3.15 8.24
N GLU A 363 -5.83 2.71 9.32
CA GLU A 363 -5.15 2.40 10.58
C GLU A 363 -4.17 1.24 10.37
N THR A 364 -2.97 1.29 10.96
CA THR A 364 -1.96 0.24 10.76
C THR A 364 -2.40 -1.15 11.21
N LEU A 365 -3.38 -1.24 12.12
CA LEU A 365 -3.98 -2.51 12.58
C LEU A 365 -5.13 -2.99 11.68
N ASN A 366 -5.69 -2.11 10.84
CA ASN A 366 -6.81 -2.40 9.94
C ASN A 366 -6.32 -2.55 8.47
N ILE A 367 -5.03 -2.85 8.26
CA ILE A 367 -4.53 -3.30 6.97
C ILE A 367 -5.06 -4.74 6.77
N PRO A 368 -5.93 -4.99 5.78
CA PRO A 368 -6.53 -6.30 5.55
C PRO A 368 -5.49 -7.31 5.07
N PHE A 369 -5.78 -8.60 5.23
CA PHE A 369 -4.91 -9.67 4.76
C PHE A 369 -4.73 -9.62 3.23
N GLY A 370 -3.51 -9.88 2.76
CA GLY A 370 -3.16 -9.99 1.34
C GLY A 370 -3.43 -11.39 0.76
N TYR A 371 -4.25 -12.20 1.44
CA TYR A 371 -4.56 -13.57 1.06
C TYR A 371 -6.02 -13.93 1.34
N VAL A 372 -6.51 -14.91 0.59
CA VAL A 372 -7.83 -15.54 0.75
C VAL A 372 -7.66 -17.00 1.15
N HIS A 373 -8.74 -17.61 1.66
CA HIS A 373 -8.77 -19.05 1.93
C HIS A 373 -10.13 -19.65 1.59
N VAL A 374 -10.14 -20.96 1.29
CA VAL A 374 -11.36 -21.71 0.95
C VAL A 374 -11.30 -23.12 1.57
N PRO A 375 -12.34 -23.58 2.28
CA PRO A 375 -12.42 -24.97 2.71
C PRO A 375 -12.68 -25.87 1.51
N VAL A 376 -11.93 -26.97 1.40
CA VAL A 376 -12.07 -27.96 0.32
C VAL A 376 -12.14 -29.36 0.89
N LYS A 377 -12.89 -30.24 0.24
CA LYS A 377 -12.94 -31.67 0.57
C LYS A 377 -12.06 -32.41 -0.42
N LEU A 378 -10.91 -32.94 0.03
CA LEU A 378 -10.08 -33.80 -0.79
C LEU A 378 -10.66 -35.22 -0.73
N VAL A 379 -10.85 -35.85 -1.89
CA VAL A 379 -11.39 -37.21 -1.99
C VAL A 379 -10.37 -38.08 -2.72
N ASP A 380 -9.91 -39.13 -2.05
CA ASP A 380 -9.01 -40.15 -2.60
C ASP A 380 -9.68 -41.52 -2.49
N GLN A 381 -10.07 -42.09 -3.62
CA GLN A 381 -10.80 -43.36 -3.67
C GLN A 381 -9.92 -44.60 -3.46
N GLU A 382 -8.59 -44.43 -3.41
CA GLU A 382 -7.63 -45.51 -3.16
C GLU A 382 -7.07 -45.47 -1.72
N ALA A 383 -7.32 -44.38 -0.98
CA ALA A 383 -6.93 -44.21 0.43
C ALA A 383 -7.86 -44.96 1.41
N ALA A 384 -7.29 -45.35 2.56
CA ALA A 384 -8.03 -46.00 3.66
C ALA A 384 -8.94 -45.03 4.46
N ASP A 385 -8.63 -43.73 4.41
CA ASP A 385 -9.47 -42.62 4.87
C ASP A 385 -9.75 -41.74 3.63
N PRO A 386 -10.87 -41.97 2.90
CA PRO A 386 -11.01 -41.48 1.54
C PRO A 386 -11.48 -40.03 1.43
N GLU A 387 -11.73 -39.33 2.53
CA GLU A 387 -12.33 -37.99 2.54
C GLU A 387 -11.71 -37.05 3.60
N TRP A 388 -10.80 -36.16 3.18
CA TRP A 388 -10.16 -35.20 4.10
C TRP A 388 -10.78 -33.81 4.03
N SER A 389 -11.09 -33.26 5.21
CA SER A 389 -11.43 -31.84 5.36
C SER A 389 -10.14 -31.01 5.32
N CYS A 390 -10.00 -30.18 4.28
CA CYS A 390 -8.81 -29.39 4.01
C CYS A 390 -9.15 -27.90 3.87
N VAL A 391 -8.12 -27.06 3.89
CA VAL A 391 -8.20 -25.64 3.55
C VAL A 391 -7.13 -25.33 2.51
N MET A 392 -7.50 -24.60 1.47
CA MET A 392 -6.55 -23.96 0.56
C MET A 392 -6.41 -22.48 0.94
N VAL A 393 -5.18 -21.96 0.85
CA VAL A 393 -4.85 -20.55 1.12
C VAL A 393 -4.02 -20.02 -0.05
N ALA A 394 -4.31 -18.83 -0.56
CA ALA A 394 -3.57 -18.22 -1.67
C ALA A 394 -3.60 -16.68 -1.61
N GLY A 395 -2.53 -16.03 -2.09
CA GLY A 395 -2.48 -14.57 -2.20
C GLY A 395 -1.06 -14.01 -2.32
N VAL A 396 -0.91 -12.73 -1.99
CA VAL A 396 0.38 -12.04 -1.83
C VAL A 396 0.80 -12.10 -0.36
N VAL A 397 1.70 -13.03 -0.06
CA VAL A 397 1.92 -13.61 1.28
C VAL A 397 3.26 -13.19 1.91
N GLY A 398 3.95 -12.24 1.28
CA GLY A 398 5.21 -11.68 1.76
C GLY A 398 5.88 -10.80 0.72
N MET A 399 7.15 -10.52 0.94
CA MET A 399 8.06 -9.97 -0.07
C MET A 399 9.24 -10.92 -0.33
N VAL A 400 9.77 -10.93 -1.54
CA VAL A 400 11.01 -11.62 -1.89
C VAL A 400 12.13 -10.60 -2.11
N GLY A 401 13.27 -10.83 -1.47
CA GLY A 401 14.49 -10.07 -1.64
C GLY A 401 15.33 -10.58 -2.82
N SER A 402 15.86 -9.65 -3.60
CA SER A 402 16.76 -9.88 -4.73
C SER A 402 17.90 -8.85 -4.73
N SER A 403 18.92 -9.07 -5.57
CA SER A 403 19.98 -8.10 -5.82
C SER A 403 19.72 -7.35 -7.13
N SER A 404 19.88 -6.03 -7.11
CA SER A 404 19.85 -5.15 -8.28
C SER A 404 20.97 -5.42 -9.31
N GLY A 405 21.97 -6.21 -8.95
CA GLY A 405 23.18 -6.48 -9.73
C GLY A 405 24.45 -5.93 -9.07
N ASP A 406 24.32 -4.94 -8.18
CA ASP A 406 25.47 -4.32 -7.51
C ASP A 406 26.04 -5.21 -6.39
N ALA A 407 27.22 -5.76 -6.64
CA ALA A 407 28.12 -6.40 -5.66
C ALA A 407 27.48 -7.47 -4.75
N GLY A 408 26.48 -8.22 -5.25
CA GLY A 408 25.80 -9.28 -4.49
C GLY A 408 25.01 -8.77 -3.28
N LYS A 409 24.69 -7.47 -3.23
CA LYS A 409 23.86 -6.87 -2.20
C LYS A 409 22.39 -7.18 -2.49
N MET A 410 21.73 -7.93 -1.62
CA MET A 410 20.26 -8.00 -1.62
C MET A 410 19.73 -6.62 -1.18
N ASP A 411 19.03 -5.92 -2.06
CA ASP A 411 18.68 -4.51 -1.91
C ASP A 411 17.34 -4.12 -2.58
N THR A 412 16.71 -5.11 -3.21
CA THR A 412 15.56 -4.96 -4.10
C THR A 412 14.45 -5.89 -3.61
N VAL A 413 13.27 -5.35 -3.34
CA VAL A 413 12.08 -6.10 -2.91
C VAL A 413 11.06 -6.21 -4.04
N GLN A 414 10.37 -7.34 -4.09
CA GLN A 414 9.19 -7.58 -4.93
C GLN A 414 8.11 -8.26 -4.06
N PRO A 415 6.80 -8.02 -4.28
CA PRO A 415 5.78 -8.85 -3.64
C PRO A 415 5.95 -10.33 -3.99
N ALA A 416 5.62 -11.20 -3.04
CA ALA A 416 5.73 -12.65 -3.18
C ALA A 416 4.34 -13.31 -3.13
N THR A 417 3.90 -13.83 -4.28
CA THR A 417 2.68 -14.64 -4.40
C THR A 417 2.92 -16.08 -3.95
N GLY A 418 1.96 -16.71 -3.27
CA GLY A 418 2.07 -18.11 -2.86
C GLY A 418 0.73 -18.78 -2.59
N TRP A 419 0.75 -20.12 -2.50
CA TRP A 419 -0.40 -20.93 -2.11
C TRP A 419 0.00 -22.14 -1.26
N TRP A 420 -0.97 -22.65 -0.49
CA TRP A 420 -0.89 -23.88 0.29
C TRP A 420 -2.22 -24.65 0.26
N ILE A 421 -2.15 -25.95 0.48
CA ILE A 421 -3.27 -26.79 0.88
C ILE A 421 -2.86 -27.62 2.11
N PHE A 422 -3.71 -27.69 3.12
CA PHE A 422 -3.47 -28.44 4.35
C PHE A 422 -4.74 -29.13 4.87
N ARG A 423 -4.59 -30.29 5.55
CA ARG A 423 -5.69 -30.91 6.31
C ARG A 423 -6.01 -30.03 7.53
N LYS A 424 -7.29 -29.83 7.84
CA LYS A 424 -7.72 -29.15 9.07
C LYS A 424 -7.34 -29.99 10.30
N ARG A 425 -7.22 -29.38 11.47
CA ARG A 425 -7.33 -30.12 12.75
C ARG A 425 -8.77 -30.54 12.93
N ASP A 426 -8.94 -31.77 13.40
CA ASP A 426 -10.21 -32.25 13.92
C ASP A 426 -10.54 -31.44 15.20
N GLU A 427 -11.82 -31.14 15.45
CA GLU A 427 -12.24 -30.33 16.61
C GLU A 427 -12.45 -31.26 17.83
N GLU A 428 -11.86 -30.91 18.97
CA GLU A 428 -11.94 -31.65 20.26
C GLU A 428 -13.27 -31.41 21.01
#